data_AF-H1KSQ7-F1
#
_entry.id   AF-H1KSQ7-F1
#
_cell.length_a   1.000
_cell.length_b   1.000
_cell.length_c   1.000
_cell.angle_alpha   90.00
_cell.angle_beta   90.00
_cell.angle_gamma   90.00
#
_symmetry.space_group_name_H-M   'P 1'
#
loop_
_entity.id
_entity.type
_entity.pdbx_description
1 polymer ?
#
loop_
_entity_poly.entity_id
_entity_poly.type
_entity_poly.pdbx_seq_one_letter_code
_entity_poly.pdbx_strand_id
1 'polypeptide(L)'
;ERAGAANGTPTRHLDTIGGHDAVSLSAVCPSVVLAVPCRGGVMHHPTEFTSPEDQAFGTQVLADMLMILATEGMAALETAGGDR
;
A
#
# COMPACT_ATOMS: atom_id res chain seq x y z
N GLU A 1 -4.89 5.93 -1.21
CA GLU A 1 -5.79 6.24 -2.35
C GLU A 1 -5.24 7.31 -3.29
N ARG A 2 -4.97 8.53 -2.80
CA ARG A 2 -4.43 9.65 -3.61
C ARG A 2 -3.26 9.28 -4.54
N ALA A 3 -2.23 8.63 -4.00
CA ALA A 3 -1.06 8.18 -4.76
C ALA A 3 -1.41 7.11 -5.82
N GLY A 4 -2.31 6.17 -5.50
CA GLY A 4 -2.76 5.15 -6.45
C GLY A 4 -3.58 5.74 -7.59
N ALA A 5 -4.48 6.67 -7.29
CA ALA A 5 -5.31 7.36 -8.27
C ALA A 5 -4.48 8.20 -9.26
N ALA A 6 -3.39 8.84 -8.79
CA ALA A 6 -2.48 9.60 -9.65
C ALA A 6 -1.82 8.73 -10.75
N ASN A 7 -1.69 7.43 -10.51
CA ASN A 7 -1.14 6.47 -11.45
C ASN A 7 -2.22 5.76 -12.30
N GLY A 8 -3.48 6.23 -12.24
CA GLY A 8 -4.57 5.78 -13.14
C GLY A 8 -5.22 4.45 -12.79
N THR A 9 -4.93 3.88 -11.61
CA THR A 9 -5.44 2.56 -11.21
C THR A 9 -6.41 2.68 -10.04
N PRO A 10 -7.56 1.97 -10.06
CA PRO A 10 -8.48 1.95 -8.93
C PRO A 10 -7.82 1.25 -7.72
N THR A 11 -7.79 1.94 -6.58
CA THR A 11 -7.37 1.36 -5.31
C THR A 11 -8.47 0.49 -4.71
N ARG A 12 -8.08 -0.55 -3.96
CA ARG A 12 -9.00 -1.41 -3.23
C ARG A 12 -8.53 -1.54 -1.80
N HIS A 13 -9.45 -1.50 -0.85
CA HIS A 13 -9.17 -1.88 0.52
C HIS A 13 -9.23 -3.39 0.63
N LEU A 14 -8.22 -3.94 1.30
CA LEU A 14 -8.06 -5.37 1.51
C LEU A 14 -7.85 -5.59 3.00
N ASP A 15 -8.57 -6.56 3.55
CA ASP A 15 -8.24 -7.10 4.86
C ASP A 15 -7.00 -7.99 4.73
N THR A 16 -6.10 -7.91 5.70
CA THR A 16 -4.92 -8.78 5.76
C THR A 16 -4.97 -9.63 7.02
N ILE A 17 -4.77 -10.94 6.86
CA ILE A 17 -4.61 -11.91 7.95
C ILE A 17 -3.13 -12.31 8.17
N GLY A 18 -2.23 -11.85 7.29
CA GLY A 18 -0.81 -12.12 7.38
C GLY A 18 -0.14 -11.28 8.47
N GLY A 19 0.82 -11.87 9.19
CA GLY A 19 1.63 -11.16 10.18
C GLY A 19 2.58 -10.17 9.51
N HIS A 20 2.11 -8.95 9.26
CA HIS A 20 2.92 -7.83 8.77
C HIS A 20 3.29 -6.93 9.94
N ASP A 21 4.52 -6.40 9.95
CA ASP A 21 4.98 -5.50 11.02
C ASP A 21 4.08 -4.27 11.17
N ALA A 22 3.52 -3.78 10.06
CA ALA A 22 2.56 -2.67 10.04
C ALA A 22 1.33 -2.91 10.93
N VAL A 23 0.90 -4.17 11.15
CA VAL A 23 -0.22 -4.51 12.04
C VAL A 23 0.15 -4.28 13.50
N SER A 24 1.36 -4.67 13.91
CA SER A 24 1.85 -4.38 15.26
C SER A 24 2.11 -2.88 15.45
N LEU A 25 2.69 -2.23 14.43
CA LEU A 25 2.99 -0.80 14.47
C LEU A 25 1.73 0.09 14.45
N SER A 26 0.60 -0.39 13.93
CA SER A 26 -0.64 0.41 13.90
C SER A 26 -1.17 0.78 15.29
N ALA A 27 -0.71 0.09 16.35
CA ALA A 27 -1.03 0.45 17.73
C ALA A 27 -0.30 1.71 18.23
N VAL A 28 0.79 2.13 17.58
CA VAL A 28 1.66 3.23 18.03
C VAL A 28 1.82 4.36 17.02
N CYS A 29 1.62 4.10 15.72
CA CYS A 29 1.67 5.12 14.68
C CYS A 29 0.80 4.75 13.47
N PRO A 30 0.37 5.74 12.65
CA PRO A 30 -0.31 5.44 11.38
C PRO A 30 0.54 4.51 10.52
N SER A 31 -0.03 3.36 10.18
CA SER A 31 0.66 2.27 9.47
C SER A 31 -0.28 1.67 8.43
N VAL A 32 0.26 1.20 7.31
CA VAL A 32 -0.52 0.59 6.22
C VAL A 32 0.30 -0.49 5.55
N VAL A 33 -0.38 -1.52 5.04
CA VAL A 33 0.21 -2.51 4.12
C VAL A 33 -0.22 -2.14 2.69
N LEU A 34 0.76 -1.99 1.79
CA LEU A 34 0.52 -1.85 0.36
C LEU A 34 0.72 -3.20 -0.32
N ALA A 35 -0.34 -3.72 -0.94
CA ALA A 35 -0.30 -4.97 -1.69
C ALA A 35 -0.29 -4.71 -3.20
N VAL A 36 0.42 -5.55 -3.94
CA VAL A 36 0.38 -5.62 -5.41
C VAL A 36 -0.11 -7.00 -5.85
N PRO A 37 -0.62 -7.15 -7.09
CA PRO A 37 -1.08 -8.45 -7.58
C PRO A 37 0.00 -9.54 -7.51
N CYS A 38 -0.39 -10.73 -7.08
CA CYS A 38 0.41 -11.96 -7.20
C CYS A 38 -0.36 -12.96 -8.07
N ARG A 39 0.34 -13.62 -9.00
CA ARG A 39 -0.25 -14.61 -9.91
C ARG A 39 -0.92 -15.73 -9.13
N GLY A 40 -2.24 -15.82 -9.24
CA GLY A 40 -3.04 -16.82 -8.54
C GLY A 40 -3.10 -16.64 -7.02
N GLY A 41 -2.64 -15.50 -6.47
CA GLY A 41 -2.63 -15.24 -5.04
C GLY A 41 -1.77 -16.20 -4.22
N VAL A 42 -0.78 -16.83 -4.86
CA VAL A 42 0.11 -17.81 -4.21
C VAL A 42 1.10 -17.08 -3.30
N MET A 43 1.29 -17.60 -2.09
CA MET A 43 2.24 -17.07 -1.09
C MET A 43 3.00 -18.23 -0.43
N HIS A 44 4.24 -17.99 0.01
CA HIS A 44 5.11 -18.98 0.67
C HIS A 44 5.34 -20.26 -0.15
N HIS A 45 5.36 -20.14 -1.47
CA HIS A 45 5.56 -21.26 -2.37
C HIS A 45 6.52 -20.87 -3.51
N PRO A 46 7.34 -21.78 -4.06
CA PRO A 46 8.28 -21.45 -5.14
C PRO A 46 7.65 -20.90 -6.43
N THR A 47 6.34 -21.04 -6.59
CA THR A 47 5.59 -20.47 -7.74
C THR A 47 4.96 -19.12 -7.44
N GLU A 48 5.18 -18.57 -6.26
CA GLU A 48 4.83 -17.18 -5.93
C GLU A 48 5.49 -16.24 -6.95
N PHE A 49 4.70 -15.36 -7.55
CA PHE A 49 5.15 -14.53 -8.65
C PHE A 49 4.34 -13.24 -8.77
N THR A 50 5.03 -12.12 -8.69
CA THR A 50 4.53 -10.78 -9.07
C THR A 50 5.23 -10.37 -10.35
N SER A 51 4.50 -9.82 -11.32
CA SER A 51 5.10 -9.37 -12.58
C SER A 51 6.03 -8.17 -12.36
N PRO A 52 7.06 -7.96 -13.20
CA PRO A 52 7.89 -6.75 -13.13
C PRO A 52 7.06 -5.46 -13.22
N GLU A 53 5.99 -5.46 -14.00
CA GLU A 53 5.07 -4.33 -14.15
C GLU A 53 4.32 -4.03 -12.84
N ASP A 54 3.79 -5.06 -12.18
CA ASP A 54 3.12 -4.92 -10.88
C ASP A 54 4.10 -4.48 -9.78
N GLN A 55 5.34 -4.99 -9.79
CA GLN A 55 6.41 -4.57 -8.88
C GLN A 55 6.77 -3.09 -9.07
N ALA A 56 6.96 -2.68 -10.34
CA ALA A 56 7.27 -1.29 -10.68
C ALA A 56 6.13 -0.34 -10.28
N PHE A 57 4.88 -0.74 -10.55
CA PHE A 57 3.70 0.02 -10.15
C PHE A 57 3.61 0.20 -8.63
N GLY A 58 3.77 -0.89 -7.85
CA GLY A 58 3.76 -0.82 -6.39
C GLY A 58 4.88 0.08 -5.84
N THR A 59 6.06 0.02 -6.46
CA THR A 59 7.20 0.86 -6.09
C THR A 59 6.92 2.33 -6.38
N GLN A 60 6.33 2.65 -7.53
CA GLN A 60 5.96 4.02 -7.87
C GLN A 60 4.93 4.60 -6.89
N VAL A 61 3.88 3.82 -6.56
CA VAL A 61 2.87 4.24 -5.58
C VAL A 61 3.50 4.48 -4.21
N LEU A 62 4.42 3.62 -3.76
CA LEU A 62 5.14 3.81 -2.51
C LEU A 62 6.00 5.09 -2.54
N ALA A 63 6.73 5.34 -3.63
CA ALA A 63 7.53 6.54 -3.79
C ALA A 63 6.66 7.81 -3.72
N ASP A 64 5.50 7.81 -4.38
CA ASP A 64 4.57 8.94 -4.36
C ASP A 64 4.02 9.17 -2.95
N MET A 65 3.66 8.10 -2.21
CA MET A 65 3.23 8.19 -0.81
C MET A 65 4.31 8.83 0.08
N LEU A 66 5.56 8.39 -0.08
CA LEU A 66 6.69 8.92 0.69
C LEU A 66 6.97 10.39 0.35
N MET A 67 6.91 10.75 -0.94
CA MET A 67 7.08 12.14 -1.37
C MET A 67 6.02 13.04 -0.76
N ILE A 68 4.76 12.61 -0.75
CA ILE A 68 3.64 13.31 -0.12
C ILE A 68 3.92 13.51 1.38
N LEU A 69 4.27 12.45 2.10
CA LEU A 69 4.51 12.53 3.54
C LEU A 69 5.74 13.40 3.87
N ALA A 70 6.77 13.37 3.03
CA ALA A 70 7.98 14.15 3.22
C ALA A 70 7.77 15.66 2.97
N THR A 71 6.86 16.03 2.07
CA THR A 71 6.63 17.44 1.72
C THR A 71 5.45 18.07 2.48
N GLU A 72 4.42 17.31 2.78
CA GLU A 72 3.19 17.78 3.44
C GLU A 72 3.12 17.38 4.93
N GLY A 73 3.98 16.46 5.38
CA GLY A 73 3.97 15.94 6.74
C GLY A 73 2.73 15.11 7.07
N MET A 74 2.43 14.98 8.37
CA MET A 74 1.30 14.16 8.85
C MET A 74 -0.07 14.74 8.51
N ALA A 75 -0.16 16.03 8.18
CA ALA A 75 -1.40 16.66 7.72
C ALA A 75 -1.95 16.00 6.44
N ALA A 76 -1.08 15.40 5.63
CA ALA A 76 -1.50 14.64 4.44
C ALA A 76 -2.47 13.49 4.76
N LEU A 77 -2.42 12.95 5.98
CA LEU A 77 -3.27 11.83 6.41
C LEU A 77 -4.69 12.27 6.82
N GLU A 78 -4.89 13.54 7.18
CA GLU A 78 -6.19 14.06 7.64
C GLU A 78 -7.21 14.17 6.50
N THR A 79 -6.73 14.34 5.26
CA THR A 79 -7.57 14.42 4.06
C THR A 79 -8.28 13.10 3.69
N ALA A 80 -7.94 11.98 4.35
CA ALA A 80 -8.53 10.67 4.10
C ALA A 80 -9.67 10.30 5.07
N GLY A 81 -10.12 11.22 5.94
CA GLY A 81 -11.12 10.97 6.99
C GLY A 81 -12.59 10.86 6.55
N GLY A 82 -12.89 10.15 5.47
CA GLY A 82 -14.26 9.79 5.07
C GLY A 82 -14.57 8.35 5.46
N ASP A 83 -15.36 8.17 6.52
CA ASP A 83 -15.91 6.92 7.08
C ASP A 83 -14.93 5.76 7.35
N ARG A 84 -14.66 5.55 8.64
CA ARG A 84 -14.26 4.26 9.20
C ARG A 84 -15.51 3.48 9.58
#